data_AF-A0A8J7EKP4-F1
#
_entry.id   AF-A0A8J7EKP4-F1
#
_cell.length_a   1.000
_cell.length_b   1.000
_cell.length_c   1.000
_cell.angle_alpha   90.00
_cell.angle_beta   90.00
_cell.angle_gamma   90.00
#
_symmetry.space_group_name_H-M   'P 1'
#
loop_
_entity.id
_entity.type
_entity.pdbx_description
1 polymer ?
#
loop_
_entity_poly.entity_id
_entity_poly.type
_entity_poly.pdbx_seq_one_letter_code
_entity_poly.pdbx_strand_id
1 'polypeptide(L)'
;MSEPATERLARAMEEAGCPAEAIALASAGHYDDFKSPLALPTEQLLIDLENNGFPELAKRVAAGEFDATAEEGREWFEAEGRSLLMSGLMPDIISGSPPNNRPTPKGFG
;
A
#
# COMPACT_ATOMS: atom_id res chain seq x y z
N MET A 1 -18.59 -8.10 -5.02
CA MET A 1 -17.36 -7.39 -4.60
C MET A 1 -17.21 -7.67 -3.13
N SER A 2 -16.05 -8.17 -2.71
CA SER A 2 -15.74 -8.35 -1.28
C SER A 2 -15.55 -6.97 -0.65
N GLU A 3 -15.81 -6.86 0.64
CA GLU A 3 -15.62 -5.62 1.39
C GLU A 3 -14.12 -5.23 1.43
N PRO A 4 -13.77 -3.97 1.13
CA PRO A 4 -12.38 -3.49 1.16
C PRO A 4 -11.70 -3.70 2.51
N ALA A 5 -10.40 -3.97 2.51
CA ALA A 5 -9.53 -4.08 3.69
C ALA A 5 -9.73 -2.92 4.69
N THR A 6 -9.79 -1.70 4.16
CA THR A 6 -10.03 -0.47 4.94
C THR A 6 -11.38 -0.45 5.66
N GLU A 7 -12.44 -0.98 5.02
CA GLU A 7 -13.77 -1.07 5.61
C GLU A 7 -13.86 -2.21 6.62
N ARG A 8 -13.25 -3.37 6.32
CA ARG A 8 -13.12 -4.51 7.25
C ARG A 8 -12.42 -4.08 8.55
N LEU A 9 -11.31 -3.36 8.43
CA LEU A 9 -10.56 -2.83 9.57
C LEU A 9 -11.38 -1.81 10.36
N ALA A 10 -11.98 -0.83 9.68
CA ALA A 10 -12.77 0.21 10.33
C ALA A 10 -13.94 -0.38 11.14
N ARG A 11 -14.65 -1.37 10.60
CA ARG A 11 -15.73 -2.09 11.32
C ARG A 11 -15.18 -2.82 12.55
N ALA A 12 -14.05 -3.52 12.42
CA ALA A 12 -13.46 -4.22 13.56
C ALA A 12 -13.00 -3.24 14.67
N MET A 13 -12.53 -2.05 14.30
CA MET A 13 -12.20 -0.97 15.23
C MET A 13 -13.44 -0.39 15.91
N GLU A 14 -14.55 -0.23 15.18
CA GLU A 14 -15.84 0.19 15.75
C GLU A 14 -16.37 -0.83 16.76
N GLU A 15 -16.37 -2.12 16.41
CA GLU A 15 -16.78 -3.22 17.30
C GLU A 15 -15.91 -3.30 18.55
N ALA A 16 -14.61 -2.99 18.44
CA ALA A 16 -13.68 -2.95 19.56
C ALA A 16 -13.84 -1.71 20.45
N GLY A 17 -14.60 -0.70 20.01
CA GLY A 17 -14.78 0.55 20.73
C GLY A 17 -13.60 1.51 20.60
N CYS A 18 -12.87 1.47 19.48
CA CYS A 18 -11.83 2.44 19.18
C CYS A 18 -12.42 3.86 19.02
N PRO A 19 -11.62 4.91 19.25
CA PRO A 19 -12.05 6.29 19.03
C PRO A 19 -12.48 6.55 17.59
N ALA A 20 -13.47 7.42 17.40
CA ALA A 20 -14.04 7.72 16.09
C ALA A 20 -13.00 8.28 15.10
N GLU A 21 -12.02 9.04 15.59
CA GLU A 21 -10.91 9.54 14.77
C GLU A 21 -10.03 8.41 14.23
N ALA A 22 -9.78 7.36 15.02
CA ALA A 22 -8.98 6.22 14.59
C ALA A 22 -9.73 5.38 13.54
N ILE A 23 -11.04 5.21 13.72
CA ILE A 23 -11.92 4.53 12.75
C ILE A 23 -11.96 5.29 11.42
N ALA A 24 -12.02 6.63 11.46
CA ALA A 24 -12.00 7.46 10.25
C ALA A 24 -10.66 7.38 9.50
N LEU A 25 -9.53 7.29 10.22
CA LEU A 25 -8.21 7.08 9.61
C LEU A 25 -8.12 5.71 8.94
N ALA A 26 -8.62 4.66 9.59
CA ALA A 26 -8.62 3.30 9.03
C ALA A 26 -9.46 3.20 7.75
N SER A 27 -10.68 3.76 7.74
CA SER A 27 -11.54 3.74 6.55
C SER A 27 -10.97 4.57 5.39
N ALA A 28 -10.22 5.64 5.69
CA ALA A 28 -9.50 6.43 4.71
C ALA A 28 -8.22 5.77 4.15
N GLY A 29 -7.82 4.60 4.68
CA GLY A 29 -6.64 3.88 4.22
C GLY A 29 -5.32 4.35 4.84
N HIS A 30 -5.35 5.04 6.00
CA HIS A 30 -4.15 5.49 6.68
C HIS A 30 -3.23 4.34 7.13
N TYR A 31 -3.79 3.15 7.32
CA TYR A 31 -3.06 1.94 7.72
C TYR A 31 -3.01 0.87 6.61
N ASP A 32 -3.34 1.23 5.37
CA ASP A 32 -3.37 0.32 4.21
C ASP A 32 -2.03 0.36 3.46
N ASP A 33 -1.51 -0.79 3.05
CA ASP A 33 -0.19 -0.93 2.41
C ASP A 33 -0.05 -0.16 1.08
N PHE A 34 -1.15 0.10 0.37
CA PHE A 34 -1.13 0.78 -0.93
C PHE A 34 -1.53 2.25 -0.84
N LYS A 35 -2.36 2.61 0.14
CA LYS A 35 -2.93 3.96 0.29
C LYS A 35 -2.23 4.80 1.35
N SER A 36 -1.53 4.18 2.29
CA SER A 36 -0.96 4.88 3.43
C SER A 36 0.21 5.78 3.03
N PRO A 37 0.32 6.98 3.65
CA PRO A 37 1.55 7.79 3.58
C PRO A 37 2.66 7.29 4.53
N LEU A 38 2.38 6.29 5.39
CA LEU A 38 3.33 5.77 6.37
C LEU A 38 4.30 4.79 5.71
N ALA A 39 5.54 4.75 6.22
CA ALA A 39 6.54 3.79 5.76
C ALA A 39 6.23 2.35 6.20
N LEU A 40 5.64 2.19 7.39
CA LEU A 40 5.29 0.90 8.01
C LEU A 40 3.88 1.00 8.64
N PRO A 41 2.82 1.07 7.82
CA PRO A 41 1.46 1.35 8.29
C PRO A 41 0.94 0.31 9.29
N THR A 42 1.13 -0.97 9.01
CA THR A 42 0.67 -2.06 9.88
C THR A 42 1.39 -2.10 11.22
N GLU A 43 2.69 -1.81 11.25
CA GLU A 43 3.44 -1.71 12.51
C GLU A 43 2.96 -0.53 13.37
N GLN A 44 2.70 0.63 12.75
CA GLN A 44 2.16 1.78 13.47
C GLN A 44 0.78 1.47 14.06
N LEU A 45 -0.09 0.80 13.30
CA LEU A 45 -1.40 0.36 13.78
C LEU A 45 -1.28 -0.58 15.00
N LEU A 46 -0.35 -1.54 14.96
CA LEU A 46 -0.11 -2.45 16.09
C LEU A 46 0.29 -1.68 17.35
N ILE A 47 1.26 -0.77 17.24
CA ILE A 47 1.73 0.06 18.35
C ILE A 47 0.57 0.89 18.92
N ASP A 48 -0.25 1.49 18.07
CA ASP A 48 -1.38 2.32 18.48
C ASP A 48 -2.43 1.46 19.23
N LEU A 49 -2.77 0.29 18.70
CA LEU A 49 -3.75 -0.61 19.33
C LEU A 49 -3.26 -1.16 20.67
N GLU A 50 -1.99 -1.54 20.78
CA GLU A 50 -1.40 -2.04 22.03
C GLU A 50 -1.37 -0.94 23.10
N ASN A 51 -0.92 0.27 22.74
CA ASN A 51 -0.82 1.39 23.68
C ASN A 51 -2.18 1.91 24.14
N ASN A 52 -3.22 1.80 23.32
CA ASN A 52 -4.57 2.26 23.64
C ASN A 52 -5.47 1.17 24.24
N GLY A 53 -4.93 -0.02 24.53
CA GLY A 53 -5.65 -1.06 25.27
C GLY A 53 -6.57 -1.94 24.41
N PHE A 54 -6.23 -2.13 23.13
CA PHE A 54 -6.95 -3.02 22.20
C PHE A 54 -6.11 -4.26 21.80
N PRO A 55 -5.60 -5.07 22.76
CA PRO A 55 -4.63 -6.14 22.46
C PRO A 55 -5.21 -7.28 21.61
N GLU A 56 -6.52 -7.56 21.72
CA GLU A 56 -7.14 -8.59 20.88
C GLU A 56 -7.29 -8.15 19.43
N LEU A 57 -7.55 -6.86 19.19
CA LEU A 57 -7.56 -6.32 17.84
C LEU A 57 -6.14 -6.27 17.26
N ALA A 58 -5.14 -5.91 18.07
CA ALA A 58 -3.73 -5.95 17.66
C ALA A 58 -3.31 -7.36 17.18
N LYS A 59 -3.71 -8.43 17.88
CA LYS A 59 -3.43 -9.81 17.45
C LYS A 59 -4.04 -10.15 16.09
N ARG A 60 -5.26 -9.68 15.82
CA ARG A 60 -5.95 -9.89 14.53
C ARG A 60 -5.24 -9.16 13.39
N VAL A 61 -4.82 -7.92 13.62
CA VAL A 61 -3.98 -7.15 12.70
C VAL A 61 -2.65 -7.88 12.44
N ALA A 62 -1.97 -8.35 13.49
CA ALA A 62 -0.70 -9.08 13.36
C ALA A 62 -0.85 -10.43 12.63
N ALA A 63 -2.06 -11.01 12.63
CA ALA A 63 -2.37 -12.23 11.89
C ALA A 63 -2.67 -11.98 10.40
N GLY A 64 -2.64 -10.72 9.93
CA GLY A 64 -2.94 -10.34 8.56
C GLY A 64 -4.43 -10.40 8.21
N GLU A 65 -5.33 -10.37 9.20
CA GLU A 65 -6.79 -10.48 8.95
C GLU A 65 -7.32 -9.33 8.08
N PHE A 66 -6.64 -8.18 8.11
CA PHE A 66 -7.03 -6.97 7.40
C PHE A 66 -6.09 -6.61 6.25
N ASP A 67 -5.19 -7.52 5.86
CA ASP A 67 -4.31 -7.27 4.73
C ASP A 67 -5.12 -7.16 3.43
N ALA A 68 -4.62 -6.31 2.54
CA ALA A 68 -5.17 -6.17 1.20
C ALA A 68 -4.86 -7.42 0.38
N THR A 69 -5.87 -7.90 -0.35
CA THR A 69 -5.76 -9.01 -1.29
C THR A 69 -5.17 -8.56 -2.62
N ALA A 70 -4.70 -9.52 -3.41
CA ALA A 70 -4.19 -9.26 -4.75
C ALA A 70 -5.26 -8.65 -5.67
N GLU A 71 -6.52 -9.04 -5.51
CA GLU A 71 -7.66 -8.49 -6.22
C GLU A 71 -7.89 -7.02 -5.86
N GLU A 72 -7.87 -6.66 -4.58
CA GLU A 72 -7.98 -5.26 -4.11
C GLU A 72 -6.81 -4.41 -4.63
N GLY A 73 -5.59 -4.96 -4.63
CA GLY A 73 -4.42 -4.30 -5.20
C GLY A 73 -4.55 -4.05 -6.71
N ARG A 74 -5.15 -4.99 -7.45
CA ARG A 74 -5.42 -4.83 -8.89
C ARG A 74 -6.46 -3.75 -9.15
N GLU A 75 -7.53 -3.70 -8.37
CA GLU A 75 -8.57 -2.67 -8.49
C GLU A 75 -7.99 -1.27 -8.22
N TRP A 76 -7.14 -1.12 -7.20
CA TRP A 76 -6.41 0.13 -6.97
C TRP A 76 -5.46 0.46 -8.13
N PHE A 77 -4.73 -0.52 -8.66
CA PHE A 77 -3.83 -0.28 -9.80
C PHE A 77 -4.59 0.18 -11.04
N GLU A 78 -5.76 -0.39 -11.32
CA GLU A 78 -6.60 0.00 -12.44
C GLU A 78 -7.20 1.41 -12.25
N ALA A 79 -7.57 1.78 -11.02
CA ALA A 79 -8.17 3.07 -10.70
C ALA A 79 -7.16 4.23 -10.64
N GLU A 80 -6.02 4.04 -9.95
CA GLU A 80 -5.07 5.11 -9.63
C GLU A 80 -3.63 4.74 -10.01
N GLY A 81 -3.20 3.51 -9.70
CA GLY A 81 -1.80 3.10 -9.87
C GLY A 81 -1.29 3.21 -11.31
N ARG A 82 -2.13 2.92 -12.30
CA ARG A 82 -1.80 3.03 -13.73
C ARG A 82 -1.46 4.47 -14.13
N SER A 83 -2.19 5.45 -13.59
CA SER A 83 -1.92 6.87 -13.87
C SER A 83 -0.59 7.31 -13.25
N LEU A 84 -0.31 6.88 -12.02
CA LEU A 84 0.95 7.17 -11.31
C LEU A 84 2.15 6.58 -12.08
N LEU A 85 2.03 5.33 -12.53
CA LEU A 85 3.05 4.66 -13.35
C LEU A 85 3.30 5.42 -14.67
N MET A 86 2.23 5.83 -15.38
CA MET A 86 2.35 6.54 -16.65
C MET A 86 2.87 7.99 -16.51
N SER A 87 2.69 8.62 -15.34
CA SER A 87 3.24 9.96 -15.05
C SER A 87 4.75 10.00 -14.79
N GLY A 88 5.45 8.85 -14.84
CA GLY A 88 6.92 8.80 -14.85
C GLY A 88 7.59 8.72 -13.47
N LEU A 89 6.88 8.27 -12.42
CA LEU A 89 7.48 8.04 -11.09
C LEU A 89 8.25 6.71 -10.97
N MET A 90 8.38 5.93 -12.04
CA MET A 90 9.27 4.77 -12.11
C MET A 90 10.30 4.99 -13.23
N PRO A 91 11.62 4.95 -12.93
CA PRO A 91 12.63 4.97 -13.97
C PRO A 91 12.50 3.71 -14.83
N ASP A 92 12.75 3.88 -16.14
CA ASP A 92 12.69 2.86 -17.19
C ASP A 92 13.21 1.47 -16.77
N ILE A 93 12.33 0.57 -16.33
CA ILE A 93 12.61 -0.87 -16.33
C ILE A 93 12.03 -1.55 -17.59
N ILE A 94 11.23 -0.83 -18.38
CA ILE A 94 10.58 -1.35 -19.59
C ILE A 94 11.05 -0.58 -20.83
N SER A 95 12.35 -0.56 -21.08
CA SER A 95 12.85 -0.39 -22.44
C SER A 95 14.12 -1.21 -22.59
N GLY A 96 13.96 -2.45 -23.07
CA GLY A 96 15.04 -3.32 -23.53
C GLY A 96 15.72 -2.78 -24.80
N SER A 97 16.05 -1.49 -24.84
CA SER A 97 16.85 -0.89 -25.89
C SER A 97 18.32 -0.97 -25.49
N PRO A 98 19.20 -1.64 -26.26
CA PRO A 98 20.62 -1.64 -25.96
C PRO A 98 21.16 -0.19 -26.03
N PRO A 99 22.12 0.19 -25.17
CA PRO A 99 22.74 1.51 -25.25
C PRO A 99 23.45 1.65 -26.59
N ASN A 100 22.88 2.50 -27.43
CA ASN A 100 23.40 2.83 -28.74
C ASN A 100 24.58 3.79 -28.56
N ASN A 101 25.80 3.27 -28.35
CA ASN A 101 27.01 4.05 -28.63
C ASN A 101 28.27 3.18 -28.75
N ARG A 102 28.66 2.85 -29.99
CA ARG A 102 30.08 2.71 -30.34
C ARG A 102 30.35 3.51 -31.61
N PRO A 103 31.16 4.58 -31.56
CA PRO A 103 31.67 5.19 -32.78
C PRO A 103 32.57 4.17 -33.48
N THR A 104 32.33 3.96 -34.77
CA THR A 104 33.24 3.23 -35.65
C THR A 104 34.58 3.95 -35.70
N PRO A 105 35.73 3.30 -35.43
CA PRO A 105 37.00 3.88 -35.82
C PRO A 105 37.06 3.88 -37.35
N LYS A 106 37.02 5.09 -37.92
CA LYS A 106 37.48 5.34 -39.30
C LYS A 106 38.89 4.77 -39.43
N GLY A 107 39.08 3.88 -40.40
CA GLY A 107 40.39 3.40 -40.78
C GLY A 107 41.30 4.55 -41.19
N PHE A 108 42.57 4.44 -40.81
CA PHE A 108 43.71 5.12 -41.42
C PHE A 108 44.93 4.19 -41.27
N GLY A 109 45.54 3.82 -42.40
CA GLY A 109 46.76 3.03 -42.48
C GLY A 109 46.68 1.93 -43.52
#